data_AF-A0A522QXQ3-F1
#
_entry.id   AF-A0A522QXQ3-F1
#
_cell.length_a   1.000
_cell.length_b   1.000
_cell.length_c   1.000
_cell.angle_alpha   90.00
_cell.angle_beta   90.00
_cell.angle_gamma   90.00
#
_symmetry.space_group_name_H-M   'P 1'
#
loop_
_entity.id
_entity.type
_entity.pdbx_description
1 polymer ?
#
loop_
_entity_poly.entity_id
_entity_poly.type
_entity_poly.pdbx_seq_one_letter_code
_entity_poly.pdbx_strand_id
1 'polypeptide(L)'
;MTLESVEIATGTDPRHAVIWLHGLGADGHDFEPIVPQLVRPDWPALRFVFPHAPVRPITLNGGLLMRAWYDIAGFELSQRQDQAGIR
;
A
#
# COMPACT_ATOMS: atom_id res chain seq x y z
N MET A 1 -14.53 -6.02 -4.20
CA MET A 1 -14.30 -4.82 -5.03
C MET A 1 -12.80 -4.69 -5.27
N THR A 2 -12.38 -4.35 -6.48
CA THR A 2 -10.97 -4.09 -6.80
C THR A 2 -10.60 -2.69 -6.32
N LEU A 3 -9.41 -2.53 -5.73
CA LEU A 3 -8.92 -1.23 -5.27
C LEU A 3 -8.39 -0.41 -6.46
N GLU A 4 -8.64 0.89 -6.44
CA GLU A 4 -7.92 1.83 -7.30
C GLU A 4 -6.42 1.72 -6.98
N SER A 5 -5.59 1.66 -8.02
CA SER A 5 -4.15 1.42 -7.89
C SER A 5 -3.40 2.19 -8.96
N VAL A 6 -2.19 2.64 -8.60
CA VAL A 6 -1.20 3.07 -9.58
C VAL A 6 -0.41 1.85 -10.04
N GLU A 7 -0.20 1.72 -11.35
CA GLU A 7 0.55 0.62 -11.92
C GLU A 7 1.73 1.12 -12.77
N ILE A 8 2.91 0.55 -12.54
CA ILE A 8 4.12 0.82 -13.32
C ILE A 8 4.68 -0.50 -13.83
N ALA A 9 4.87 -0.62 -15.14
CA ALA A 9 5.57 -1.74 -15.75
C ALA A 9 7.01 -1.32 -16.10
N THR A 10 8.00 -2.12 -15.72
CA THR A 10 9.41 -1.85 -16.03
C THR A 10 9.87 -2.39 -17.39
N GLY A 11 8.97 -3.08 -18.10
CA GLY A 11 9.19 -3.66 -19.41
C GLY A 11 7.89 -4.24 -19.98
N THR A 12 7.98 -4.88 -21.15
CA THR A 12 6.84 -5.52 -21.80
C THR A 12 6.53 -6.88 -21.17
N ASP A 13 5.25 -7.27 -21.20
CA ASP A 13 4.73 -8.57 -20.70
C ASP A 13 5.32 -9.01 -19.32
N PRO A 14 5.14 -8.21 -18.26
CA PRO A 14 5.68 -8.54 -16.95
C PRO A 14 5.06 -9.84 -16.41
N ARG A 15 5.93 -10.81 -16.10
CA ARG A 15 5.53 -12.11 -15.53
C ARG A 15 5.60 -12.16 -14.00
N HIS A 16 6.10 -11.08 -13.39
CA HIS A 16 6.27 -10.94 -11.95
C HIS A 16 5.65 -9.62 -11.50
N ALA A 17 5.16 -9.58 -10.26
CA ALA A 17 4.56 -8.38 -9.70
C ALA A 17 5.08 -8.09 -8.30
N VAL A 18 5.17 -6.79 -8.00
CA VAL A 18 5.42 -6.26 -6.66
C VAL A 18 4.17 -5.49 -6.25
N ILE A 19 3.51 -5.90 -5.18
CA ILE A 19 2.36 -5.19 -4.61
C ILE A 19 2.86 -4.47 -3.37
N TRP A 20 2.81 -3.14 -3.39
CA TRP A 20 3.37 -2.30 -2.32
C TRP A 20 2.27 -1.52 -1.62
N LEU A 21 2.07 -1.79 -0.34
CA LEU A 21 1.08 -1.12 0.49
C LEU A 21 1.73 0.07 1.21
N HIS A 22 1.19 1.27 1.01
CA HIS A 22 1.65 2.48 1.69
C HIS A 22 1.29 2.47 3.18
N GLY A 23 1.91 3.37 3.96
CA GLY A 23 1.64 3.57 5.39
C GLY A 23 0.35 4.34 5.68
N LEU A 24 0.03 4.53 6.97
CA LEU A 24 -1.14 5.29 7.41
C LEU A 24 -1.15 6.73 6.84
N GLY A 25 -2.27 7.15 6.27
CA GLY A 25 -2.47 8.53 5.79
C GLY A 25 -1.83 8.85 4.44
N ALA A 26 -0.96 7.98 3.92
CA ALA A 26 -0.35 8.07 2.60
C ALA A 26 -1.30 7.60 1.48
N ASP A 27 -0.82 7.63 0.23
CA ASP A 27 -1.47 6.98 -0.90
C ASP A 27 -0.47 6.23 -1.81
N GLY A 28 -0.94 5.78 -2.98
CA GLY A 28 -0.16 4.94 -3.90
C GLY A 28 0.92 5.70 -4.67
N HIS A 29 0.86 7.03 -4.70
CA HIS A 29 1.83 7.87 -5.41
C HIS A 29 3.13 8.07 -4.63
N ASP A 30 3.13 7.86 -3.31
CA ASP A 30 4.29 8.10 -2.43
C ASP A 30 5.54 7.31 -2.85
N PHE A 31 5.36 6.14 -3.49
CA PHE A 31 6.45 5.21 -3.80
C PHE A 31 6.71 5.02 -5.31
N GLU A 32 5.93 5.62 -6.20
CA GLU A 32 6.22 5.56 -7.65
C GLU A 32 7.64 6.03 -8.01
N PRO A 33 8.15 7.16 -7.45
CA PRO A 33 9.45 7.69 -7.87
C PRO A 33 10.64 6.80 -7.47
N ILE A 34 10.45 5.84 -6.57
CA ILE A 34 11.54 4.94 -6.14
C ILE A 34 11.74 3.76 -7.10
N VAL A 35 10.76 3.45 -7.96
CA VAL A 35 10.82 2.28 -8.86
C VAL A 35 12.11 2.23 -9.69
N PRO A 36 12.56 3.31 -10.36
CA PRO A 36 13.81 3.28 -11.13
C PRO A 36 15.07 3.03 -10.29
N GLN A 37 15.01 3.28 -8.99
CA GLN A 37 16.14 3.10 -8.06
C GLN A 37 16.20 1.68 -7.46
N LEU A 38 15.07 0.97 -7.46
CA LEU A 38 14.95 -0.38 -6.90
C LEU A 38 15.26 -1.48 -7.92
N VAL A 39 15.12 -1.17 -9.20
CA VAL A 39 15.28 -2.15 -10.28
C VAL A 39 16.65 -2.04 -10.91
N ARG A 40 17.22 -3.20 -11.28
CA ARG A 40 18.46 -3.26 -12.04
C ARG A 40 18.17 -3.46 -13.54
N PRO A 41 19.03 -2.98 -14.45
CA PRO A 41 18.81 -3.13 -15.88
C PRO A 41 18.71 -4.59 -16.36
N ASP A 42 19.30 -5.54 -15.64
CA ASP A 42 19.34 -6.97 -15.97
C ASP A 42 18.17 -7.78 -15.36
N TRP A 43 17.28 -7.14 -14.61
CA TRP A 43 16.12 -7.80 -14.02
C TRP A 43 15.03 -8.09 -15.06
N PRO A 44 14.21 -9.15 -14.83
CA PRO A 44 13.03 -9.37 -15.66
C PRO A 44 12.04 -8.20 -15.52
N ALA A 45 11.17 -8.04 -16.53
CA ALA A 45 10.07 -7.08 -16.45
C ALA A 45 9.20 -7.33 -15.21
N LEU A 46 8.99 -6.28 -14.42
CA LEU A 46 8.18 -6.28 -13.20
C LEU A 46 6.97 -5.38 -13.39
N ARG A 47 5.84 -5.76 -12.81
CA ARG A 47 4.67 -4.91 -12.62
C ARG A 47 4.59 -4.47 -11.17
N PHE A 48 4.82 -3.19 -10.91
CA PHE A 48 4.56 -2.60 -9.60
C PHE A 48 3.10 -2.17 -9.52
N VAL A 49 2.45 -2.53 -8.42
CA VAL A 49 1.05 -2.17 -8.12
C VAL A 49 1.02 -1.48 -6.76
N PHE A 50 0.60 -0.22 -6.75
CA PHE A 50 0.47 0.62 -5.56
C PHE A 50 -1.02 0.88 -5.29
N PRO A 51 -1.72 -0.02 -4.58
CA PRO A 51 -3.13 0.16 -4.28
C PRO A 51 -3.34 1.30 -3.28
N HIS A 52 -4.49 1.97 -3.40
CA HIS A 52 -4.93 2.96 -2.43
C HIS A 52 -5.77 2.32 -1.33
N ALA A 53 -5.39 2.55 -0.07
CA ALA A 53 -6.24 2.19 1.05
C ALA A 53 -7.54 3.03 1.03
N PRO A 54 -8.67 2.45 1.43
CA PRO A 54 -9.90 3.23 1.56
C PRO A 54 -9.78 4.26 2.68
N VAL A 55 -10.55 5.34 2.57
CA VAL A 55 -10.68 6.34 3.64
C VAL A 55 -11.58 5.78 4.73
N ARG A 56 -11.10 5.79 5.98
CA ARG A 56 -11.84 5.31 7.15
C ARG A 56 -11.45 6.09 8.41
N PRO A 57 -12.28 6.10 9.46
CA PRO A 57 -11.92 6.70 10.74
C PRO A 57 -10.83 5.87 11.43
N ILE A 58 -9.91 6.55 12.13
CA ILE A 58 -8.80 5.92 12.84
C ILE A 58 -8.88 6.22 14.33
N THR A 59 -9.05 5.18 15.15
CA THR A 59 -9.23 5.25 16.60
C THR A 59 -8.05 5.96 17.27
N LEU A 60 -6.81 5.60 16.93
CA LEU A 60 -5.59 6.22 17.45
C LEU A 60 -5.54 7.74 17.21
N ASN A 61 -6.11 8.19 16.10
CA ASN A 61 -6.16 9.60 15.71
C ASN A 61 -7.50 10.25 16.06
N GLY A 62 -8.20 9.75 17.09
CA GLY A 62 -9.44 10.34 17.57
C GLY A 62 -10.61 10.28 16.58
N GLY A 63 -10.61 9.31 15.66
CA GLY A 63 -11.63 9.14 14.64
C GLY A 63 -11.43 9.96 13.37
N LEU A 64 -10.28 10.62 13.20
CA LEU A 64 -9.96 11.35 11.97
C LEU A 64 -10.01 10.43 10.74
N LEU A 65 -10.62 10.91 9.66
CA LEU A 65 -10.71 10.21 8.38
C LEU A 65 -9.39 10.33 7.61
N MET A 66 -8.79 9.19 7.30
CA MET A 66 -7.59 9.10 6.47
C MET A 66 -7.52 7.75 5.75
N ARG A 67 -6.63 7.64 4.76
CA ARG A 67 -6.39 6.37 4.08
C ARG A 67 -5.74 5.38 5.04
N ALA A 68 -6.39 4.23 5.24
CA ALA A 68 -5.86 3.15 6.07
C ALA A 68 -6.40 1.78 5.67
N TRP A 69 -5.56 0.76 5.82
CA TRP A 69 -5.88 -0.63 5.51
C TRP A 69 -6.82 -1.26 6.55
N TYR A 70 -6.67 -0.85 7.80
CA TYR A 70 -7.45 -1.29 8.96
C TYR A 70 -7.47 -0.17 10.01
N ASP A 71 -8.37 -0.26 10.99
CA ASP A 71 -8.38 0.69 12.11
C ASP A 71 -7.24 0.38 13.09
N ILE A 72 -6.55 1.42 13.53
CA ILE A 72 -5.40 1.34 14.43
C ILE A 72 -5.83 1.92 15.77
N ALA A 73 -5.82 1.09 16.82
CA ALA A 73 -6.23 1.48 18.17
C ALA A 73 -5.06 1.97 19.06
N GLY A 74 -3.82 1.66 18.70
CA GLY A 74 -2.62 2.03 19.45
C GLY A 74 -1.32 1.49 18.86
N PHE A 75 -0.19 1.89 19.45
CA PHE A 75 1.17 1.64 18.94
C PHE A 75 1.80 0.31 19.39
N GLU A 76 1.21 -0.34 20.39
CA GLU A 76 1.72 -1.61 20.89
C GLU A 76 1.39 -2.73 19.89
N LEU A 77 2.42 -3.44 19.41
CA LEU A 77 2.26 -4.64 18.58
C LEU A 77 1.40 -5.72 19.26
N SER A 78 1.40 -5.70 20.60
CA SER A 78 0.62 -6.61 21.45
C SER A 78 -0.84 -6.18 21.62
N GLN A 79 -1.19 -4.94 21.26
CA GLN A 79 -2.59 -4.50 21.29
C GLN A 79 -3.35 -5.14 20.14
N ARG A 80 -4.57 -5.60 20.45
CA ARG A 80 -5.50 -6.17 19.48
C ARG A 80 -5.76 -5.14 18.39
N GLN A 81 -5.19 -5.36 17.22
CA GLN A 81 -5.55 -4.65 15.99
C GLN A 81 -6.91 -5.16 15.49
N ASP A 82 -7.58 -4.37 14.65
CA ASP A 82 -8.89 -4.71 14.09
C ASP A 82 -8.83 -6.02 13.28
N GLN A 83 -9.24 -7.12 13.93
CA GLN A 83 -9.26 -8.45 13.33
C GLN A 83 -10.21 -8.55 12.14
N ALA A 84 -11.28 -7.75 12.10
CA ALA A 84 -12.25 -7.78 11.00
C ALA A 84 -11.69 -7.07 9.76
N GLY A 85 -10.86 -6.03 9.93
CA GLY A 85 -10.22 -5.30 8.85
C GLY A 85 -8.95 -5.94 8.28
N ILE A 86 -8.30 -6.85 9.02
CA ILE A 86 -7.07 -7.55 8.61
C ILE A 86 -7.37 -8.82 7.78
N ARG A 87 -8.59 -9.37 7.87
CA ARG A 87 -8.97 -10.66 7.27
C ARG A 87 -9.34 -10.59 5.79
#